data_AF-A0A812RWI1-F1
#
_entry.id   AF-A0A812RWI1-F1
#
_cell.length_a   1.000
_cell.length_b   1.000
_cell.length_c   1.000
_cell.angle_alpha   90.00
_cell.angle_beta   90.00
_cell.angle_gamma   90.00
#
_symmetry.space_group_name_H-M   'P 1'
#
loop_
_entity.id
_entity.type
_entity.pdbx_description
1 polymer ?
#
loop_
_entity_poly.entity_id
_entity_poly.type
_entity_poly.pdbx_seq_one_letter_code
_entity_poly.pdbx_strand_id
1 'polypeptide(L)'
;MEVQQREEGLVPDLGQGVEEVNDIGTLQGLPPLAAPLDAFDHFDPEQLDVQAIEPVDSLYGCFGGRCLVLYNVLSEEECQVLISSMATDDMMEAVAYQQDYRKNDRVIFASEELALLLWKRVQPTASHLAIHIDGDGHECSRQRLLSDTTQGDRLCPRALQAPVGCHGIWEPIGLNERLRLCRYRPGGFFRPHCDGIYMRNQEEMSLFTCMFYLDSSMEGGATKFLKQDAVLDGKRSQEGDILASVEPRRGMCLLFFQPGLMHEGEDVHGGVKHILRTEVMFRRKPGTGAQLTERQEEALRIVREAEAAELAGSLTLACDLYRRAFKMDPSLERHF
;
A
#
# COMPACT_ATOMS: atom_id res chain seq x y z
N MET A 1 -41.27 -1.03 30.99
CA MET A 1 -39.84 -0.67 31.05
C MET A 1 -39.13 -1.59 30.08
N GLU A 2 -39.18 -1.22 28.80
CA GLU A 2 -38.55 -1.96 27.71
C GLU A 2 -37.08 -1.53 27.65
N VAL A 3 -36.18 -2.51 27.71
CA VAL A 3 -34.76 -2.33 27.51
C VAL A 3 -34.51 -2.43 26.01
N GLN A 4 -34.27 -1.29 25.37
CA GLN A 4 -33.78 -1.24 23.99
C GLN A 4 -32.38 -1.87 23.93
N GLN A 5 -32.29 -3.02 23.28
CA GLN A 5 -31.01 -3.56 22.82
C GLN A 5 -30.50 -2.66 21.70
N ARG A 6 -29.30 -2.10 21.89
CA ARG A 6 -28.56 -1.41 20.84
C ARG A 6 -28.12 -2.46 19.82
N GLU A 7 -28.56 -2.31 18.59
CA GLU A 7 -27.97 -3.00 17.44
C GLU A 7 -26.52 -2.51 17.31
N GLU A 8 -25.57 -3.38 17.66
CA GLU A 8 -24.17 -3.22 17.29
C GLU A 8 -24.09 -3.36 15.77
N GLY A 9 -23.72 -2.27 15.09
CA GLY A 9 -23.59 -2.24 13.65
C GLY A 9 -22.55 -3.24 13.20
N LEU A 10 -22.99 -4.23 12.41
CA LEU A 10 -22.11 -5.04 11.59
C LEU A 10 -21.21 -4.11 10.78
N VAL A 11 -19.90 -4.25 10.96
CA VAL A 11 -18.91 -3.72 10.03
C VAL A 11 -19.21 -4.37 8.67
N PRO A 12 -19.46 -3.60 7.60
CA PRO A 12 -19.71 -4.20 6.29
C PRO A 12 -18.49 -5.03 5.87
N ASP A 13 -18.75 -6.26 5.43
CA ASP A 13 -17.83 -7.17 4.77
C ASP A 13 -17.07 -6.41 3.66
N LEU A 14 -15.83 -6.07 3.98
CA LEU A 14 -14.94 -5.31 3.12
C LEU A 14 -14.40 -6.29 2.09
N GLY A 15 -14.88 -6.18 0.86
CA GLY A 15 -14.16 -6.70 -0.30
C GLY A 15 -12.81 -5.98 -0.43
N GLN A 16 -11.87 -6.30 0.47
CA GLN A 16 -10.47 -5.94 0.37
C GLN A 16 -9.96 -6.52 -0.96
N GLY A 17 -8.94 -5.88 -1.55
CA GLY A 17 -8.49 -6.17 -2.91
C GLY A 17 -8.00 -7.63 -3.06
N VAL A 18 -8.86 -8.47 -3.64
CA VAL A 18 -8.72 -9.93 -3.75
C VAL A 18 -7.35 -10.41 -4.28
N GLU A 19 -6.63 -9.54 -5.00
CA GLU A 19 -5.47 -9.92 -5.78
C GLU A 19 -4.18 -9.11 -5.57
N GLU A 20 -4.11 -8.14 -4.65
CA GLU A 20 -2.76 -7.73 -4.22
C GLU A 20 -2.03 -8.90 -3.55
N VAL A 21 -2.79 -9.82 -2.96
CA VAL A 21 -2.32 -11.07 -2.34
C VAL A 21 -2.16 -12.22 -3.36
N ASN A 22 -2.92 -12.27 -4.45
CA ASN A 22 -2.71 -13.30 -5.49
C ASN A 22 -1.50 -13.01 -6.39
N ASP A 23 -1.02 -11.77 -6.41
CA ASP A 23 0.24 -11.39 -7.06
C ASP A 23 1.48 -11.67 -6.19
N ILE A 24 1.36 -12.35 -5.04
CA ILE A 24 2.50 -12.83 -4.23
C ILE A 24 3.18 -14.07 -4.85
N GLY A 25 3.07 -14.23 -6.18
CA GLY A 25 3.79 -15.26 -6.92
C GLY A 25 5.31 -15.07 -6.81
N THR A 26 6.06 -16.17 -6.96
CA THR A 26 7.52 -16.11 -7.05
C THR A 26 7.95 -15.15 -8.17
N LEU A 27 9.12 -14.54 -8.05
CA LEU A 27 9.70 -13.72 -9.14
C LEU A 27 9.94 -14.53 -10.43
N GLN A 28 9.85 -15.86 -10.36
CA GLN A 28 9.99 -16.75 -11.50
C GLN A 28 8.86 -16.55 -12.51
N GLY A 29 9.24 -16.37 -13.77
CA GLY A 29 8.29 -16.23 -14.88
C GLY A 29 7.83 -14.79 -15.14
N LEU A 30 8.25 -13.82 -14.33
CA LEU A 30 8.05 -12.40 -14.65
C LEU A 30 8.97 -11.98 -15.81
N PRO A 31 8.48 -11.16 -16.75
CA PRO A 31 9.33 -10.62 -17.81
C PRO A 31 10.46 -9.76 -17.22
N PRO A 32 11.66 -9.78 -17.82
CA PRO A 32 12.73 -8.87 -17.43
C PRO A 32 12.46 -7.45 -17.92
N LEU A 33 13.06 -6.46 -17.26
CA LEU A 33 13.10 -5.09 -17.78
C LEU A 33 14.14 -4.98 -18.91
N ALA A 34 13.69 -4.72 -20.13
CA ALA A 34 14.55 -4.43 -21.28
C ALA A 34 14.66 -2.91 -21.51
N ALA A 35 15.23 -2.19 -20.55
CA ALA A 35 15.39 -0.74 -20.60
C ALA A 35 16.86 -0.30 -20.48
N PRO A 36 17.31 0.72 -21.23
CA PRO A 36 18.61 1.36 -21.02
C PRO A 36 18.62 2.14 -19.71
N LEU A 37 19.13 1.53 -18.64
CA LEU A 37 19.14 2.13 -17.30
C LEU A 37 20.26 3.16 -17.09
N ASP A 38 21.17 3.32 -18.05
CA ASP A 38 22.16 4.40 -18.09
C ASP A 38 21.52 5.81 -18.15
N ALA A 39 20.28 5.90 -18.65
CA ALA A 39 19.48 7.12 -18.59
C ALA A 39 19.23 7.62 -17.14
N PHE A 40 19.41 6.77 -16.13
CA PHE A 40 19.14 7.08 -14.72
C PHE A 40 20.36 7.61 -13.95
N ASP A 41 21.50 7.78 -14.61
CA ASP A 41 22.77 8.16 -13.98
C ASP A 41 22.87 9.66 -13.62
N HIS A 42 21.93 10.49 -14.08
CA HIS A 42 22.00 11.95 -13.97
C HIS A 42 21.04 12.56 -12.92
N PHE A 43 20.72 11.82 -11.87
CA PHE A 43 19.88 12.32 -10.78
C PHE A 43 20.59 13.38 -9.93
N ASP A 44 19.93 14.53 -9.73
CA ASP A 44 20.38 15.61 -8.85
C ASP A 44 19.54 15.64 -7.56
N PRO A 45 20.07 15.18 -6.41
CA PRO A 45 19.33 15.18 -5.15
C PRO A 45 18.99 16.58 -4.63
N GLU A 46 19.68 17.63 -5.08
CA GLU A 46 19.39 19.01 -4.65
C GLU A 46 18.09 19.55 -5.26
N GLN A 47 17.59 18.94 -6.34
CA GLN A 47 16.33 19.31 -6.99
C GLN A 47 15.12 18.57 -6.42
N LEU A 48 15.34 17.62 -5.52
CA LEU A 48 14.27 16.86 -4.88
C LEU A 48 13.46 17.78 -3.95
N ASP A 49 12.18 17.94 -4.24
CA ASP A 49 11.24 18.70 -3.39
C ASP A 49 10.21 17.75 -2.78
N VAL A 50 10.10 17.76 -1.45
CA VAL A 50 9.29 16.82 -0.67
C VAL A 50 8.22 17.61 0.06
N GLN A 51 6.95 17.26 -0.16
CA GLN A 51 5.82 17.92 0.48
C GLN A 51 4.89 16.89 1.12
N ALA A 52 4.36 17.23 2.30
CA ALA A 52 3.28 16.48 2.92
C ALA A 52 1.96 16.76 2.18
N ILE A 53 1.15 15.71 1.98
CA ILE A 53 -0.17 15.84 1.38
C ILE A 53 -1.16 16.13 2.50
N GLU A 54 -1.61 17.39 2.57
CA GLU A 54 -2.53 17.84 3.60
C GLU A 54 -4.01 17.77 3.14
N PRO A 55 -4.95 17.50 4.06
CA PRO A 55 -4.78 17.30 5.50
C PRO A 55 -4.43 15.85 5.90
N VAL A 56 -4.12 14.97 4.94
CA VAL A 56 -3.89 13.54 5.18
C VAL A 56 -2.74 13.33 6.17
N ASP A 57 -1.60 13.99 5.94
CA ASP A 57 -0.40 13.86 6.78
C ASP A 57 -0.63 14.40 8.21
N SER A 58 -1.27 15.56 8.36
CA SER A 58 -1.60 16.10 9.69
C SER A 58 -2.63 15.28 10.46
N LEU A 59 -3.55 14.58 9.78
CA LEU A 59 -4.54 13.71 10.41
C LEU A 59 -3.93 12.38 10.88
N TYR A 60 -3.07 11.77 10.06
CA TYR A 60 -2.68 10.36 10.25
C TYR A 60 -1.18 10.15 10.49
N GLY A 61 -0.35 11.16 10.23
CA GLY A 61 1.11 11.05 10.26
C GLY A 61 1.67 10.62 11.63
N CYS A 62 1.09 11.08 12.73
CA CYS A 62 1.51 10.68 14.08
C CYS A 62 1.39 9.17 14.34
N PHE A 63 0.49 8.48 13.63
CA PHE A 63 0.30 7.03 13.72
C PHE A 63 1.17 6.23 12.74
N GLY A 64 2.08 6.87 11.99
CA GLY A 64 2.77 6.21 10.88
C GLY A 64 2.11 6.40 9.52
N GLY A 65 0.88 6.94 9.48
CA GLY A 65 0.09 7.18 8.28
C GLY A 65 0.57 8.35 7.42
N ARG A 66 1.88 8.43 7.13
CA ARG A 66 2.46 9.50 6.31
C ARG A 66 1.96 9.43 4.87
N CYS A 67 1.80 10.59 4.26
CA CYS A 67 1.40 10.75 2.87
C CYS A 67 2.18 11.90 2.25
N LEU A 68 3.12 11.58 1.37
CA LEU A 68 4.12 12.51 0.83
C LEU A 68 4.11 12.50 -0.69
N VAL A 69 4.35 13.67 -1.29
CA VAL A 69 4.71 13.83 -2.69
C VAL A 69 6.16 14.27 -2.80
N LEU A 70 6.89 13.66 -3.73
CA LEU A 70 8.27 13.97 -4.06
C LEU A 70 8.30 14.42 -5.53
N TYR A 71 8.71 15.65 -5.79
CA TYR A 71 8.86 16.18 -7.14
C TYR A 71 10.30 15.99 -7.65
N ASN A 72 10.44 15.96 -8.97
CA ASN A 72 11.72 15.83 -9.68
C ASN A 72 12.47 14.54 -9.31
N VAL A 73 11.73 13.46 -9.04
CA VAL A 73 12.32 12.15 -8.73
C VAL A 73 12.79 11.45 -10.00
N LEU A 74 12.05 11.59 -11.10
CA LEU A 74 12.45 11.12 -12.42
C LEU A 74 12.49 12.27 -13.42
N SER A 75 13.42 12.19 -14.37
CA SER A 75 13.48 13.07 -15.53
C SER A 75 12.47 12.67 -16.60
N GLU A 76 12.23 13.56 -17.57
CA GLU A 76 11.37 13.24 -18.73
C GLU A 76 11.93 12.08 -19.55
N GLU A 77 13.25 12.01 -19.71
CA GLU A 77 13.93 10.94 -20.45
C GLU A 77 13.74 9.58 -19.78
N GLU A 78 13.93 9.51 -18.46
CA GLU A 78 13.76 8.28 -17.67
C GLU A 78 12.31 7.78 -17.72
N CYS A 79 11.34 8.69 -17.60
CA CYS A 79 9.93 8.34 -17.75
C CYS A 79 9.65 7.75 -19.15
N GLN A 80 10.20 8.37 -20.19
CA GLN A 80 10.01 7.93 -21.57
C GLN A 80 10.67 6.56 -21.83
N VAL A 81 11.84 6.30 -21.24
CA VAL A 81 12.50 4.99 -21.28
C VAL A 81 11.59 3.92 -20.70
N LEU A 82 11.05 4.11 -19.49
CA LEU A 82 10.15 3.14 -18.84
C LEU A 82 8.89 2.88 -19.66
N ILE A 83 8.24 3.94 -20.17
CA ILE A 83 7.04 3.82 -21.01
C ILE A 83 7.37 3.05 -22.28
N SER A 84 8.43 3.41 -23.00
CA SER A 84 8.77 2.80 -24.29
C SER A 84 9.22 1.34 -24.17
N SER A 85 9.85 0.96 -23.06
CA SER A 85 10.30 -0.42 -22.83
C SER A 85 9.17 -1.35 -22.41
N MET A 86 8.22 -0.89 -21.60
CA MET A 86 7.29 -1.78 -20.90
C MET A 86 5.81 -1.51 -21.17
N ALA A 87 5.42 -0.32 -21.62
CA ALA A 87 4.02 0.04 -21.87
C ALA A 87 3.55 -0.32 -23.30
N THR A 88 4.14 -1.35 -23.91
CA THR A 88 3.77 -1.84 -25.25
C THR A 88 2.56 -2.78 -25.16
N ASP A 89 1.79 -2.88 -26.25
CA ASP A 89 0.59 -3.74 -26.28
C ASP A 89 0.93 -5.24 -26.17
N ASP A 90 2.16 -5.64 -26.50
CA ASP A 90 2.61 -7.03 -26.35
C ASP A 90 2.98 -7.38 -24.90
N MET A 91 3.33 -6.39 -24.07
CA MET A 91 3.74 -6.59 -22.68
C MET A 91 2.61 -6.35 -21.68
N MET A 92 1.68 -5.43 -22.02
CA MET A 92 0.64 -4.96 -21.12
C MET A 92 -0.64 -5.80 -21.27
N GLU A 93 -1.09 -6.40 -20.17
CA GLU A 93 -2.33 -7.15 -20.15
C GLU A 93 -3.44 -6.33 -19.48
N ALA A 94 -4.65 -6.36 -20.05
CA ALA A 94 -5.82 -5.81 -19.39
C ALA A 94 -6.07 -6.58 -18.09
N VAL A 95 -6.27 -5.86 -16.98
CA VAL A 95 -6.69 -6.49 -15.71
C VAL A 95 -8.01 -7.22 -15.98
N ALA A 96 -8.05 -8.54 -15.83
CA ALA A 96 -9.17 -9.34 -16.35
C ALA A 96 -10.39 -9.42 -15.42
N TYR A 97 -10.24 -9.11 -14.14
CA TYR A 97 -11.26 -9.26 -13.09
C TYR A 97 -11.80 -7.92 -12.61
N GLN A 98 -12.99 -7.94 -11.99
CA GLN A 98 -13.61 -6.81 -11.30
C GLN A 98 -13.53 -5.47 -12.07
N GLN A 99 -13.94 -5.46 -13.34
CA GLN A 99 -13.90 -4.28 -14.21
C GLN A 99 -14.65 -3.06 -13.63
N ASP A 100 -15.64 -3.31 -12.78
CA ASP A 100 -16.41 -2.26 -12.10
C ASP A 100 -15.62 -1.59 -10.96
N TYR A 101 -14.58 -2.26 -10.46
CA TYR A 101 -13.68 -1.81 -9.40
C TYR A 101 -12.36 -1.26 -9.94
N ARG A 102 -11.79 -1.86 -10.99
CA ARG A 102 -10.53 -1.42 -11.59
C ARG A 102 -10.53 -1.66 -13.08
N LYS A 103 -10.12 -0.64 -13.83
CA LYS A 103 -10.01 -0.71 -15.30
C LYS A 103 -8.72 -0.07 -15.78
N ASN A 104 -7.73 -0.91 -16.09
CA ASN A 104 -6.44 -0.53 -16.66
C ASN A 104 -5.75 -1.74 -17.30
N ASP A 105 -4.68 -1.47 -18.04
CA ASP A 105 -3.71 -2.50 -18.41
C ASP A 105 -2.53 -2.44 -17.45
N ARG A 106 -1.84 -3.57 -17.23
CA ARG A 106 -0.63 -3.63 -16.42
C ARG A 106 0.36 -4.67 -16.94
N VAL A 107 1.62 -4.44 -16.63
CA VAL A 107 2.67 -5.46 -16.66
C VAL A 107 3.33 -5.50 -15.29
N ILE A 108 3.54 -6.72 -14.79
CA ILE A 108 4.30 -6.96 -13.57
C ILE A 108 5.64 -7.55 -13.99
N PHE A 109 6.73 -7.00 -13.48
CA PHE A 109 8.08 -7.39 -13.85
C PHE A 109 9.00 -7.34 -12.63
N ALA A 110 10.14 -8.03 -12.71
CA ALA A 110 11.16 -7.99 -11.67
C ALA A 110 12.39 -7.21 -12.15
N SER A 111 12.89 -6.29 -11.33
CA SER A 111 14.16 -5.60 -11.59
C SER A 111 14.79 -5.09 -10.30
N GLU A 112 15.78 -5.83 -9.80
CA GLU A 112 16.59 -5.40 -8.64
C GLU A 112 17.36 -4.11 -8.95
N GLU A 113 17.88 -3.98 -10.18
CA GLU A 113 18.65 -2.82 -10.62
C GLU A 113 17.82 -1.53 -10.60
N LEU A 114 16.62 -1.56 -11.20
CA LEU A 114 15.71 -0.41 -11.17
C LEU A 114 15.25 -0.11 -9.74
N ALA A 115 14.90 -1.13 -8.95
CA ALA A 115 14.52 -0.93 -7.55
C ALA A 115 15.63 -0.26 -6.73
N LEU A 116 16.89 -0.66 -6.93
CA LEU A 116 18.06 -0.04 -6.28
C LEU A 116 18.27 1.41 -6.73
N LEU A 117 18.14 1.70 -8.03
CA LEU A 117 18.26 3.07 -8.57
C LEU A 117 17.19 3.99 -7.97
N LEU A 118 15.93 3.57 -7.99
CA LEU A 118 14.80 4.31 -7.45
C LEU A 118 14.91 4.46 -5.93
N TRP A 119 15.36 3.42 -5.22
CA TRP A 119 15.59 3.47 -3.77
C TRP A 119 16.56 4.58 -3.40
N LYS A 120 17.70 4.72 -4.09
CA LYS A 120 18.68 5.79 -3.81
C LYS A 120 18.06 7.19 -3.83
N ARG A 121 17.04 7.41 -4.67
CA ARG A 121 16.37 8.71 -4.82
C ARG A 121 15.38 9.00 -3.70
N VAL A 122 14.61 7.98 -3.29
CA VAL A 122 13.59 8.13 -2.25
C VAL A 122 14.11 7.88 -0.84
N GLN A 123 15.26 7.20 -0.70
CA GLN A 123 15.86 6.81 0.59
C GLN A 123 15.99 7.98 1.57
N PRO A 124 16.48 9.18 1.20
CA PRO A 124 16.61 10.28 2.16
C PRO A 124 15.28 10.66 2.83
N THR A 125 14.17 10.54 2.11
CA THR A 125 12.82 10.75 2.67
C THR A 125 12.34 9.51 3.40
N ALA A 126 12.46 8.33 2.78
CA ALA A 126 11.95 7.08 3.30
C ALA A 126 12.60 6.68 4.63
N SER A 127 13.88 6.99 4.86
CA SER A 127 14.59 6.71 6.12
C SER A 127 13.94 7.34 7.37
N HIS A 128 13.08 8.35 7.20
CA HIS A 128 12.32 8.96 8.30
C HIS A 128 10.97 8.29 8.57
N LEU A 129 10.62 7.25 7.82
CA LEU A 129 9.34 6.51 7.92
C LEU A 129 9.42 5.28 8.84
N ALA A 130 10.48 5.15 9.65
CA ALA A 130 10.57 4.04 10.60
C ALA A 130 9.41 4.11 11.61
N ILE A 131 8.73 2.98 11.81
CA ILE A 131 7.53 2.87 12.64
C ILE A 131 7.83 2.00 13.85
N HIS A 132 7.38 2.44 15.02
CA HIS A 132 7.31 1.62 16.21
C HIS A 132 5.88 1.17 16.44
N ILE A 133 5.71 -0.14 16.59
CA ILE A 133 4.45 -0.79 16.89
C ILE A 133 4.62 -1.37 18.30
N ASP A 134 4.12 -0.66 19.32
CA ASP A 134 4.29 -1.10 20.70
C ASP A 134 3.66 -2.50 20.91
N GLY A 135 4.18 -3.20 21.91
CA GLY A 135 3.79 -4.57 22.24
C GLY A 135 3.84 -4.80 23.74
N ASP A 136 3.00 -4.11 24.51
CA ASP A 136 2.68 -4.45 25.90
C ASP A 136 1.51 -5.46 25.98
N GLY A 137 1.45 -6.39 25.01
CA GLY A 137 0.43 -7.43 24.90
C GLY A 137 -0.35 -7.36 23.58
N HIS A 138 -1.66 -7.63 23.64
CA HIS A 138 -2.59 -7.79 22.50
C HIS A 138 -3.15 -6.48 21.94
N GLU A 139 -2.39 -5.38 21.92
CA GLU A 139 -2.87 -4.11 21.38
C GLU A 139 -1.83 -3.50 20.43
N CYS A 140 -2.14 -3.51 19.12
CA CYS A 140 -1.40 -2.74 18.11
C CYS A 140 -1.84 -1.25 18.07
N SER A 141 -2.59 -0.81 19.10
CA SER A 141 -3.19 0.51 19.21
C SER A 141 -2.18 1.63 19.45
N ARG A 142 -0.90 1.31 19.70
CA ARG A 142 0.17 2.29 19.89
C ARG A 142 1.24 2.15 18.82
N GLN A 143 0.82 2.40 17.59
CA GLN A 143 1.67 2.58 16.43
C GLN A 143 2.06 4.06 16.28
N ARG A 144 3.34 4.36 16.07
CA ARG A 144 3.84 5.73 15.85
C ARG A 144 5.09 5.77 14.98
N LEU A 145 5.34 6.90 14.32
CA LEU A 145 6.66 7.15 13.72
C LEU A 145 7.71 7.30 14.80
N LEU A 146 8.90 6.74 14.57
CA LEU A 146 10.05 6.97 15.46
C LEU A 146 10.59 8.40 15.38
N SER A 147 10.39 9.07 14.25
CA SER A 147 10.76 10.48 14.06
C SER A 147 9.81 11.44 14.79
N ASP A 148 8.61 10.98 15.14
CA ASP A 148 7.65 11.78 15.89
C ASP A 148 7.95 11.68 17.40
N THR A 149 8.35 12.81 17.98
CA THR A 149 8.65 12.93 19.41
C THR A 149 7.45 13.43 20.21
N THR A 150 6.33 13.72 19.54
CA THR A 150 5.10 14.14 20.21
C THR A 150 4.47 12.93 20.91
N GLN A 151 4.86 12.73 22.18
CA GLN A 151 4.26 11.75 23.09
C GLN A 151 2.82 12.19 23.44
N GLY A 152 1.88 11.96 22.52
CA GLY A 152 0.46 11.97 22.83
C GLY A 152 -0.02 10.55 23.14
N ASP A 153 -0.88 10.39 24.15
CA ASP A 153 -1.62 9.14 24.46
C ASP A 153 -2.65 8.76 23.36
N ARG A 154 -2.42 9.14 22.11
CA ARG A 154 -3.36 8.89 21.02
C ARG A 154 -3.25 7.43 20.60
N LEU A 155 -4.39 6.73 20.65
CA LEU A 155 -4.52 5.39 20.10
C LEU A 155 -4.65 5.47 18.58
N CYS A 156 -3.86 4.67 17.88
CA CYS A 156 -3.93 4.47 16.44
C CYS A 156 -5.31 3.93 16.05
N PRO A 157 -6.06 4.62 15.16
CA PRO A 157 -7.33 4.13 14.64
C PRO A 157 -7.18 2.72 14.06
N ARG A 158 -8.15 1.84 14.32
CA ARG A 158 -8.08 0.40 13.91
C ARG A 158 -7.72 0.23 12.44
N ALA A 159 -8.25 1.07 11.56
CA ALA A 159 -7.96 1.01 10.13
C ALA A 159 -6.47 1.22 9.79
N LEU A 160 -5.76 2.09 10.53
CA LEU A 160 -4.33 2.38 10.29
C LEU A 160 -3.37 1.41 10.99
N GLN A 161 -3.87 0.49 11.81
CA GLN A 161 -3.01 -0.43 12.53
C GLN A 161 -2.38 -1.43 11.55
N ALA A 162 -1.08 -1.66 11.70
CA ALA A 162 -0.43 -2.77 11.02
C ALA A 162 -1.06 -4.13 11.44
N PRO A 163 -0.84 -5.20 10.66
CA PRO A 163 -1.39 -6.51 10.96
C PRO A 163 -0.98 -7.03 12.35
N VAL A 164 -1.85 -7.87 12.91
CA VAL A 164 -1.60 -8.53 14.20
C VAL A 164 -0.30 -9.34 14.15
N GLY A 165 0.52 -9.24 15.19
CA GLY A 165 1.81 -9.95 15.28
C GLY A 165 3.01 -9.18 14.70
N CYS A 166 2.79 -7.98 14.16
CA CYS A 166 3.85 -7.13 13.63
C CYS A 166 4.51 -6.20 14.67
N HIS A 167 4.44 -6.51 15.98
CA HIS A 167 5.04 -5.69 17.04
C HIS A 167 6.54 -5.43 16.84
N GLY A 168 7.03 -4.27 17.25
CA GLY A 168 8.45 -3.92 17.21
C GLY A 168 8.74 -2.70 16.34
N ILE A 169 10.03 -2.48 16.11
CA ILE A 169 10.51 -1.35 15.32
C ILE A 169 10.76 -1.83 13.90
N TRP A 170 10.15 -1.18 12.93
CA TRP A 170 10.32 -1.45 11.51
C TRP A 170 11.10 -0.33 10.85
N GLU A 171 12.23 -0.68 10.23
CA GLU A 171 13.12 0.26 9.55
C GLU A 171 13.08 -0.01 8.04
N PRO A 172 12.99 1.02 7.19
CA PRO A 172 12.94 0.85 5.74
C PRO A 172 14.29 0.36 5.21
N ILE A 173 14.28 -0.60 4.28
CA ILE A 173 15.47 -1.29 3.78
C ILE A 173 15.69 -1.20 2.26
N GLY A 174 14.68 -0.78 1.50
CA GLY A 174 14.73 -0.79 0.04
C GLY A 174 13.36 -0.68 -0.59
N LEU A 175 13.32 -0.71 -1.93
CA LEU A 175 12.09 -0.93 -2.68
C LEU A 175 11.94 -2.41 -3.03
N ASN A 176 10.70 -2.87 -3.19
CA ASN A 176 10.38 -4.20 -3.68
C ASN A 176 10.86 -4.35 -5.14
N GLU A 177 11.60 -5.43 -5.41
CA GLU A 177 12.10 -5.77 -6.75
C GLU A 177 10.99 -6.16 -7.72
N ARG A 178 9.77 -6.46 -7.23
CA ARG A 178 8.57 -6.66 -8.04
C ARG A 178 7.92 -5.30 -8.32
N LEU A 179 8.01 -4.84 -9.56
CA LEU A 179 7.42 -3.58 -9.99
C LEU A 179 6.21 -3.81 -10.88
N ARG A 180 5.33 -2.81 -10.93
CA ARG A 180 4.10 -2.82 -11.72
C ARG A 180 4.02 -1.55 -12.55
N LEU A 181 4.05 -1.65 -13.87
CA LEU A 181 3.69 -0.53 -14.73
C LEU A 181 2.22 -0.67 -15.11
N CYS A 182 1.42 0.36 -14.82
CA CYS A 182 0.00 0.40 -15.15
C CYS A 182 -0.28 1.50 -16.17
N ARG A 183 -1.20 1.23 -17.11
CA ARG A 183 -1.65 2.13 -18.17
C ARG A 183 -3.16 2.30 -18.10
N TYR A 184 -3.61 3.55 -17.97
CA TYR A 184 -5.02 3.92 -17.91
C TYR A 184 -5.34 4.76 -19.15
N ARG A 185 -6.18 4.20 -20.03
CA ARG A 185 -6.76 4.90 -21.19
C ARG A 185 -8.05 5.63 -20.78
N PRO A 186 -8.66 6.45 -21.65
CA PRO A 186 -9.94 7.09 -21.34
C PRO A 186 -10.99 6.07 -20.89
N GLY A 187 -11.67 6.39 -19.79
CA GLY A 187 -12.59 5.51 -19.06
C GLY A 187 -11.91 4.51 -18.13
N GLY A 188 -10.58 4.53 -17.97
CA GLY A 188 -9.84 3.76 -16.97
C GLY A 188 -9.85 4.43 -15.60
N PHE A 189 -9.83 3.63 -14.53
CA PHE A 189 -9.97 4.09 -13.14
C PHE A 189 -9.52 3.02 -12.14
N PHE A 190 -9.45 3.38 -10.87
CA PHE A 190 -9.33 2.46 -9.76
C PHE A 190 -10.19 2.96 -8.58
N ARG A 191 -11.24 2.23 -8.22
CA ARG A 191 -12.22 2.63 -7.19
C ARG A 191 -11.62 2.64 -5.78
N PRO A 192 -12.30 3.25 -4.79
CA PRO A 192 -11.82 3.37 -3.41
C PRO A 192 -11.30 2.05 -2.82
N HIS A 193 -10.07 2.09 -2.32
CA HIS A 193 -9.38 0.94 -1.73
C HIS A 193 -8.24 1.35 -0.79
N CYS A 194 -7.70 0.35 -0.08
CA CYS A 194 -6.41 0.44 0.58
C CYS A 194 -5.45 -0.53 -0.11
N ASP A 195 -4.17 -0.15 -0.22
CA ASP A 195 -3.15 -1.06 -0.71
C ASP A 195 -2.85 -2.13 0.35
N GLY A 196 -2.61 -3.34 -0.12
CA GLY A 196 -2.24 -4.50 0.68
C GLY A 196 -0.76 -4.48 1.07
N ILE A 197 -0.48 -5.14 2.20
CA ILE A 197 0.88 -5.34 2.69
C ILE A 197 1.48 -6.58 2.03
N TYR A 198 2.62 -6.41 1.37
CA TYR A 198 3.44 -7.53 0.94
C TYR A 198 4.30 -8.02 2.10
N MET A 199 4.07 -9.25 2.56
CA MET A 199 4.91 -9.92 3.56
C MET A 199 5.86 -10.91 2.88
N ARG A 200 7.16 -10.59 2.88
CA ARG A 200 8.19 -11.51 2.41
C ARG A 200 8.43 -12.62 3.43
N ASN A 201 8.47 -12.27 4.70
CA ASN A 201 8.58 -13.19 5.84
C ASN A 201 8.16 -12.47 7.14
N GLN A 202 8.37 -13.09 8.30
CA GLN A 202 7.98 -12.51 9.61
C GLN A 202 8.78 -11.24 9.99
N GLU A 203 9.95 -11.05 9.39
CA GLU A 203 10.89 -9.97 9.67
C GLU A 203 10.94 -8.93 8.55
N GLU A 204 10.29 -9.17 7.40
CA GLU A 204 10.29 -8.26 6.25
C GLU A 204 8.89 -8.12 5.62
N MET A 205 8.40 -6.88 5.55
CA MET A 205 7.12 -6.54 4.93
C MET A 205 7.13 -5.14 4.34
N SER A 206 6.20 -4.83 3.44
CA SER A 206 5.96 -3.46 3.00
C SER A 206 5.06 -2.71 3.99
N LEU A 207 5.25 -1.39 4.09
CA LEU A 207 4.33 -0.51 4.83
C LEU A 207 3.93 0.75 4.04
N PHE A 208 4.62 1.05 2.94
CA PHE A 208 4.36 2.22 2.12
C PHE A 208 4.33 1.83 0.65
N THR A 209 3.36 2.36 -0.07
CA THR A 209 3.35 2.35 -1.52
C THR A 209 4.26 3.46 -2.04
N CYS A 210 5.04 3.12 -3.07
CA CYS A 210 5.93 4.01 -3.80
C CYS A 210 5.49 4.05 -5.27
N MET A 211 4.84 5.15 -5.67
CA MET A 211 4.18 5.26 -6.97
C MET A 211 4.68 6.46 -7.76
N PHE A 212 5.27 6.22 -8.92
CA PHE A 212 5.81 7.23 -9.82
C PHE A 212 4.83 7.52 -10.96
N TYR A 213 4.61 8.79 -11.27
CA TYR A 213 3.86 9.21 -12.46
C TYR A 213 4.82 9.40 -13.61
N LEU A 214 4.57 8.72 -14.73
CA LEU A 214 5.49 8.70 -15.87
C LEU A 214 5.06 9.68 -16.98
N ASP A 215 3.85 10.23 -16.90
CA ASP A 215 3.32 11.22 -17.82
C ASP A 215 2.44 12.26 -17.10
N SER A 216 1.99 13.26 -17.87
CA SER A 216 1.13 14.36 -17.40
C SER A 216 0.21 14.89 -18.50
N SER A 217 0.00 14.10 -19.56
CA SER A 217 -0.74 14.51 -20.77
C SER A 217 -2.20 14.04 -20.76
N MET A 218 -2.74 13.72 -19.58
CA MET A 218 -4.10 13.22 -19.38
C MET A 218 -5.04 14.29 -18.81
N GLU A 219 -6.33 14.11 -19.04
CA GLU A 219 -7.40 14.82 -18.35
C GLU A 219 -8.03 13.89 -17.30
N GLY A 220 -8.15 14.35 -16.06
CA GLY A 220 -8.52 13.50 -14.91
C GLY A 220 -7.37 12.59 -14.48
N GLY A 221 -7.69 11.49 -13.81
CA GLY A 221 -6.69 10.52 -13.36
C GLY A 221 -5.91 10.93 -12.10
N ALA A 222 -6.40 11.90 -11.32
CA ALA A 222 -5.86 12.21 -10.01
C ALA A 222 -5.86 10.99 -9.07
N THR A 223 -4.94 10.98 -8.12
CA THR A 223 -5.05 10.08 -6.95
C THR A 223 -5.71 10.84 -5.82
N LYS A 224 -6.86 10.35 -5.38
CA LYS A 224 -7.70 10.98 -4.35
C LYS A 224 -7.58 10.18 -3.07
N PHE A 225 -7.12 10.83 -2.00
CA PHE A 225 -7.11 10.27 -0.65
C PHE A 225 -8.43 10.58 0.03
N LEU A 226 -9.01 9.58 0.68
CA LEU A 226 -10.38 9.61 1.17
C LEU A 226 -10.42 9.51 2.70
N LYS A 227 -11.55 9.90 3.27
CA LYS A 227 -11.86 9.66 4.68
C LYS A 227 -11.98 8.15 4.95
N GLN A 228 -11.67 7.74 6.18
CA GLN A 228 -11.73 6.33 6.58
C GLN A 228 -13.16 5.78 6.64
N ASP A 229 -14.14 6.65 6.87
CA ASP A 229 -15.57 6.33 6.93
C ASP A 229 -16.31 6.59 5.61
N ALA A 230 -15.57 6.83 4.52
CA ALA A 230 -16.16 6.95 3.19
C ALA A 230 -16.95 5.69 2.84
N VAL A 231 -18.14 5.87 2.27
CA VAL A 231 -19.03 4.75 1.93
C VAL A 231 -18.46 4.00 0.71
N LEU A 232 -18.05 2.76 0.92
CA LEU A 232 -17.52 1.88 -0.13
C LEU A 232 -18.65 1.05 -0.74
N ASP A 233 -19.34 1.58 -1.74
CA ASP A 233 -20.36 0.83 -2.50
C ASP A 233 -19.82 0.33 -3.85
N GLY A 234 -18.50 0.24 -3.98
CA GLY A 234 -17.81 -0.12 -5.22
C GLY A 234 -17.86 0.97 -6.29
N LYS A 235 -18.35 2.18 -5.97
CA LYS A 235 -18.38 3.32 -6.90
C LYS A 235 -17.33 4.35 -6.53
N ARG A 236 -17.20 5.34 -7.40
CA ARG A 236 -16.33 6.50 -7.17
C ARG A 236 -16.75 7.27 -5.93
N SER A 237 -15.77 7.84 -5.24
CA SER A 237 -15.99 8.71 -4.09
C SER A 237 -16.83 9.95 -4.45
N GLN A 238 -17.53 10.51 -3.47
CA GLN A 238 -18.17 11.81 -3.59
C GLN A 238 -17.21 12.91 -3.11
N GLU A 239 -17.45 14.16 -3.52
CA GLU A 239 -16.62 15.30 -3.11
C GLU A 239 -16.46 15.42 -1.58
N GLY A 240 -17.51 15.07 -0.83
CA GLY A 240 -17.49 15.09 0.63
C GLY A 240 -16.61 14.03 1.29
N ASP A 241 -16.19 13.00 0.55
CA ASP A 241 -15.35 11.90 1.04
C ASP A 241 -13.85 12.20 0.84
N ILE A 242 -13.51 13.14 -0.05
CA ILE A 242 -12.14 13.44 -0.45
C ILE A 242 -11.45 14.32 0.61
N LEU A 243 -10.29 13.86 1.09
CA LEU A 243 -9.40 14.65 1.94
C LEU A 243 -8.42 15.47 1.10
N ALA A 244 -7.81 14.83 0.11
CA ALA A 244 -6.84 15.47 -0.77
C ALA A 244 -6.88 14.84 -2.17
N SER A 245 -6.55 15.63 -3.18
CA SER A 245 -6.42 15.17 -4.56
C SER A 245 -5.04 15.55 -5.08
N VAL A 246 -4.33 14.59 -5.66
CA VAL A 246 -3.01 14.79 -6.25
C VAL A 246 -3.08 14.56 -7.75
N GLU A 247 -2.89 15.66 -8.49
CA GLU A 247 -2.86 15.66 -9.95
C GLU A 247 -1.59 15.01 -10.50
N PRO A 248 -1.68 14.13 -11.53
CA PRO A 248 -0.51 13.51 -12.14
C PRO A 248 0.49 14.56 -12.65
N ARG A 249 1.73 14.48 -12.15
CA ARG A 249 2.85 15.25 -12.70
C ARG A 249 3.99 14.30 -13.04
N ARG A 250 4.41 14.31 -14.30
CA ARG A 250 5.51 13.48 -14.77
C ARG A 250 6.74 13.65 -13.87
N GLY A 251 7.32 12.52 -13.51
CA GLY A 251 8.52 12.43 -12.70
C GLY A 251 8.32 12.64 -11.21
N MET A 252 7.08 12.89 -10.74
CA MET A 252 6.79 12.90 -9.31
C MET A 252 6.57 11.47 -8.78
N CYS A 253 6.80 11.30 -7.49
CA CYS A 253 6.54 10.08 -6.75
C CYS A 253 5.62 10.35 -5.56
N LEU A 254 4.67 9.46 -5.31
CA LEU A 254 3.90 9.39 -4.08
C LEU A 254 4.47 8.31 -3.17
N LEU A 255 4.69 8.69 -1.91
CA LEU A 255 5.02 7.78 -0.80
C LEU A 255 3.90 7.87 0.22
N PHE A 256 3.08 6.83 0.31
CA PHE A 256 1.94 6.84 1.23
C PHE A 256 1.76 5.50 1.94
N PHE A 257 1.30 5.57 3.18
CA PHE A 257 1.13 4.41 4.06
C PHE A 257 0.08 3.45 3.51
N GLN A 258 0.32 2.14 3.59
CA GLN A 258 -0.59 1.12 3.06
C GLN A 258 -1.76 0.81 4.02
N PRO A 259 -1.53 0.55 5.33
CA PRO A 259 -2.62 0.22 6.24
C PRO A 259 -3.64 1.34 6.37
N GLY A 260 -4.87 1.08 5.93
CA GLY A 260 -6.05 1.92 6.18
C GLY A 260 -6.08 3.28 5.51
N LEU A 261 -5.10 3.60 4.66
CA LEU A 261 -5.10 4.86 3.92
C LEU A 261 -5.93 4.71 2.65
N MET A 262 -7.22 5.03 2.79
CA MET A 262 -8.20 4.91 1.72
C MET A 262 -7.88 5.87 0.58
N HIS A 263 -7.88 5.37 -0.66
CA HIS A 263 -7.64 6.18 -1.84
C HIS A 263 -8.30 5.60 -3.10
N GLU A 264 -8.43 6.42 -4.14
CA GLU A 264 -8.90 6.01 -5.45
C GLU A 264 -8.09 6.67 -6.57
N GLY A 265 -8.07 6.03 -7.74
CA GLY A 265 -7.64 6.60 -9.00
C GLY A 265 -8.85 7.11 -9.77
N GLU A 266 -8.93 8.43 -9.97
CA GLU A 266 -9.98 9.10 -10.73
C GLU A 266 -10.07 8.57 -12.16
N ASP A 267 -11.27 8.65 -12.73
CA ASP A 267 -11.50 8.34 -14.14
C ASP A 267 -10.58 9.20 -15.04
N VAL A 268 -9.90 8.55 -15.98
CA VAL A 268 -9.20 9.26 -17.06
C VAL A 268 -10.21 9.63 -18.13
N HIS A 269 -10.30 10.91 -18.50
CA HIS A 269 -11.25 11.43 -19.49
C HIS A 269 -10.63 11.59 -20.87
N GLY A 270 -9.34 11.96 -20.92
CA GLY A 270 -8.57 12.20 -22.13
C GLY A 270 -7.09 11.84 -21.93
N GLY A 271 -6.37 11.58 -23.03
CA GLY A 271 -4.97 11.17 -22.97
C GLY A 271 -4.78 9.75 -22.40
N VAL A 272 -3.57 9.47 -21.91
CA VAL A 272 -3.20 8.19 -21.28
C VAL A 272 -2.39 8.50 -20.03
N LYS A 273 -2.67 7.79 -18.93
CA LYS A 273 -1.92 7.85 -17.69
C LYS A 273 -1.06 6.60 -17.53
N HIS A 274 0.23 6.78 -17.28
CA HIS A 274 1.16 5.71 -16.93
C HIS A 274 1.72 5.93 -15.52
N ILE A 275 1.69 4.86 -14.72
CA ILE A 275 2.30 4.84 -13.39
C ILE A 275 3.23 3.64 -13.27
N LEU A 276 4.34 3.81 -12.54
CA LEU A 276 5.15 2.72 -12.03
C LEU A 276 4.89 2.61 -10.52
N ARG A 277 4.56 1.42 -10.03
CA ARG A 277 4.32 1.16 -8.61
C ARG A 277 5.25 0.06 -8.10
N THR A 278 5.77 0.28 -6.91
CA THR A 278 6.45 -0.69 -6.06
C THR A 278 6.12 -0.33 -4.60
N GLU A 279 6.72 -1.01 -3.64
CA GLU A 279 6.50 -0.80 -2.22
C GLU A 279 7.82 -0.57 -1.49
N VAL A 280 7.83 0.28 -0.45
CA VAL A 280 8.98 0.40 0.46
C VAL A 280 8.95 -0.79 1.40
N MET A 281 9.99 -1.61 1.32
CA MET A 281 10.21 -2.76 2.18
C MET A 281 10.81 -2.31 3.50
N PHE A 282 10.34 -2.90 4.59
CA PHE A 282 10.81 -2.69 5.95
C PHE A 282 11.34 -3.97 6.53
N ARG A 283 12.34 -3.87 7.40
CA ARG A 283 12.84 -4.96 8.23
C ARG A 283 12.60 -4.64 9.70
N ARG A 284 12.15 -5.65 10.44
CA ARG A 284 12.02 -5.55 11.89
C ARG A 284 13.41 -5.49 12.52
N LYS A 285 13.63 -4.51 13.40
CA LYS A 285 14.86 -4.37 14.15
C LYS A 285 15.04 -5.56 15.10
N PRO A 286 16.19 -6.26 15.07
CA PRO A 286 16.40 -7.43 15.90
C PRO A 286 16.13 -7.16 17.39
N GLY A 287 15.41 -8.07 18.04
CA GLY A 287 15.09 -7.99 19.47
C GLY A 287 13.96 -7.02 19.84
N THR A 288 13.32 -6.37 18.86
CA THR A 288 12.15 -5.50 19.12
C THR A 288 10.82 -6.20 18.91
N GLY A 289 10.82 -7.35 18.24
CA GLY A 289 9.63 -8.17 18.02
C GLY A 289 9.10 -8.82 19.30
N ALA A 290 7.81 -9.17 19.29
CA ALA A 290 7.21 -9.99 20.32
C ALA A 290 7.90 -11.36 20.39
N GLN A 291 8.18 -11.83 21.60
CA GLN A 291 8.67 -13.19 21.83
C GLN A 291 7.47 -14.15 21.78
N LEU A 292 7.18 -14.67 20.59
CA LEU A 292 6.08 -15.60 20.38
C LEU A 292 6.54 -17.03 20.63
N THR A 293 5.63 -17.85 21.17
CA THR A 293 5.83 -19.31 21.17
C THR A 293 5.56 -19.88 19.77
N GLU A 294 6.14 -21.04 19.44
CA GLU A 294 5.87 -21.74 18.17
C GLU A 294 4.37 -21.90 17.88
N ARG A 295 3.57 -22.13 18.93
CA ARG A 295 2.11 -22.24 18.83
C ARG A 295 1.44 -20.93 18.44
N GLN A 296 1.95 -19.78 18.88
CA GLN A 296 1.42 -18.46 18.55
C GLN A 296 1.85 -18.04 17.14
N GLU A 297 3.08 -18.34 16.74
CA GLU A 297 3.55 -18.14 15.36
C GLU A 297 2.69 -18.94 14.38
N GLU A 298 2.38 -20.19 14.71
CA GLU A 298 1.47 -21.04 13.94
C GLU A 298 0.06 -20.45 13.86
N ALA A 299 -0.47 -19.95 14.99
CA ALA A 299 -1.79 -19.33 15.03
C ALA A 299 -1.86 -18.09 14.12
N LEU A 300 -0.84 -17.23 14.15
CA LEU A 300 -0.73 -16.06 13.26
C LEU A 300 -0.59 -16.45 11.80
N ARG A 301 0.12 -17.54 11.49
CA ARG A 301 0.19 -18.05 10.11
C ARG A 301 -1.20 -18.47 9.61
N ILE A 302 -1.97 -19.16 10.44
CA ILE A 302 -3.34 -19.58 10.10
C ILE A 302 -4.27 -18.35 9.95
N VAL A 303 -4.10 -17.31 10.76
CA VAL A 303 -4.83 -16.03 10.57
C VAL A 303 -4.54 -15.46 9.18
N ARG A 304 -3.27 -15.40 8.76
CA ARG A 304 -2.90 -14.89 7.43
C ARG A 304 -3.50 -15.73 6.31
N GLU A 305 -3.54 -17.06 6.49
CA GLU A 305 -4.24 -17.96 5.56
C GLU A 305 -5.75 -17.69 5.53
N ALA A 306 -6.35 -17.35 6.68
CA ALA A 306 -7.77 -17.00 6.78
C ALA A 306 -8.09 -15.69 6.07
N GLU A 307 -7.30 -14.64 6.32
CA GLU A 307 -7.41 -13.34 5.64
C GLU A 307 -7.26 -13.51 4.12
N ALA A 308 -6.29 -14.31 3.66
CA ALA A 308 -6.13 -14.62 2.23
C ALA A 308 -7.33 -15.39 1.64
N ALA A 309 -7.94 -16.30 2.41
CA ALA A 309 -9.13 -17.03 1.98
C ALA A 309 -10.38 -16.15 1.91
N GLU A 310 -10.56 -15.25 2.89
CA GLU A 310 -11.64 -14.25 2.93
C GLU A 310 -11.53 -13.33 1.72
N LEU A 311 -10.32 -12.86 1.50
CA LEU A 311 -9.93 -12.06 0.37
C LEU A 311 -10.24 -12.78 -0.96
N ALA A 312 -9.91 -14.07 -1.08
CA ALA A 312 -10.27 -14.90 -2.24
C ALA A 312 -11.78 -15.22 -2.38
N GLY A 313 -12.65 -14.64 -1.53
CA GLY A 313 -14.09 -14.92 -1.50
C GLY A 313 -14.46 -16.31 -0.96
N SER A 314 -13.48 -17.04 -0.41
CA SER A 314 -13.66 -18.38 0.17
C SER A 314 -14.06 -18.29 1.64
N LEU A 315 -15.19 -17.63 1.92
CA LEU A 315 -15.63 -17.27 3.28
C LEU A 315 -15.71 -18.47 4.24
N THR A 316 -16.18 -19.63 3.76
CA THR A 316 -16.25 -20.86 4.59
C THR A 316 -14.86 -21.30 5.06
N LEU A 317 -13.87 -21.29 4.15
CA LEU A 317 -12.48 -21.65 4.48
C LEU A 317 -11.89 -20.64 5.45
N ALA A 318 -12.13 -19.34 5.23
CA ALA A 318 -11.68 -18.28 6.12
C ALA A 318 -12.22 -18.48 7.55
N CYS A 319 -13.54 -18.69 7.70
CA CYS A 319 -14.15 -18.95 9.01
C CYS A 319 -13.54 -20.16 9.72
N ASP A 320 -13.27 -21.26 9.01
CA ASP A 320 -12.69 -22.46 9.61
C ASP A 320 -11.23 -22.24 10.05
N LEU A 321 -10.46 -21.49 9.26
CA LEU A 321 -9.09 -21.09 9.60
C LEU A 321 -9.08 -20.16 10.82
N TYR A 322 -9.91 -19.12 10.87
CA TYR A 322 -10.03 -18.24 12.04
C TYR A 322 -10.37 -19.02 13.31
N ARG A 323 -11.37 -19.91 13.28
CA ARG A 323 -11.71 -20.76 14.44
C ARG A 323 -10.53 -21.60 14.91
N ARG A 324 -9.76 -22.17 13.97
CA ARG A 324 -8.56 -22.94 14.29
C ARG A 324 -7.50 -22.06 14.94
N ALA A 325 -7.24 -20.87 14.38
CA ALA A 325 -6.28 -19.92 14.93
C ALA A 325 -6.67 -19.50 16.36
N PHE A 326 -7.93 -19.13 16.60
CA PHE A 326 -8.41 -18.69 17.92
C PHE A 326 -8.36 -19.81 18.96
N LYS A 327 -8.57 -21.07 18.54
CA LYS A 327 -8.35 -22.21 19.44
C LYS A 327 -6.87 -22.40 19.80
N MET A 328 -5.96 -22.05 18.89
CA MET A 328 -4.51 -22.13 19.12
C MET A 328 -4.03 -20.99 20.00
N ASP A 329 -4.46 -19.76 19.72
CA ASP A 329 -4.21 -18.57 20.53
C ASP A 329 -5.53 -17.78 20.72
N PRO A 330 -6.23 -17.97 21.86
CA PRO A 330 -7.51 -17.30 22.14
C PRO A 330 -7.43 -15.78 22.22
N SER A 331 -6.23 -15.21 22.34
CA SER A 331 -6.09 -13.75 22.37
C SER A 331 -6.41 -13.09 21.03
N LEU A 332 -6.28 -13.83 19.92
CA LEU A 332 -6.50 -13.34 18.57
C LEU A 332 -7.97 -12.97 18.32
N GLU A 333 -8.93 -13.60 19.02
CA GLU A 333 -10.37 -13.37 18.85
C GLU A 333 -10.78 -11.91 19.13
N ARG A 334 -9.98 -11.13 19.87
CA ARG A 334 -10.28 -9.71 20.13
C ARG A 334 -10.01 -8.80 18.92
N HIS A 335 -9.33 -9.31 17.91
CA HIS A 335 -8.84 -8.55 16.76
C HIS A 335 -9.66 -8.75 15.48
N PHE A 336 -10.54 -9.75 15.45
CA PHE A 336 -11.32 -10.18 14.29
C PHE A 336 -12.80 -10.25 14.69
#